data_AF-A0A2W2CD90-F1
#
_entry.id   AF-A0A2W2CD90-F1
#
_cell.length_a   1.000
_cell.length_b   1.000
_cell.length_c   1.000
_cell.angle_alpha   90.00
_cell.angle_beta   90.00
_cell.angle_gamma   90.00
#
_symmetry.space_group_name_H-M   'P 1'
#
loop_
_entity.id
_entity.type
_entity.pdbx_description
1 polymer ?
#
loop_
_entity_poly.entity_id
_entity_poly.type
_entity_poly.pdbx_seq_one_letter_code
_entity_poly.pdbx_strand_id
1 'polypeptide(L)'
;MAIEVRIPTILRSYTGGAKVVEGTGDTLGDLLADLDSRHAGLRGRLVTEAGALHRFVNVYVNDEDVRFLGALDAKLSDGDSVTILPAVAGGAFGFAAAAAIAQHGAATAIASHAGRRAAGVAR
;
A
#
# COMPACT_ATOMS: atom_id res chain seq x y z
N MET A 1 14.88 -13.21 -10.30
CA MET A 1 13.43 -12.95 -10.25
C MET A 1 13.19 -11.92 -9.16
N ALA A 2 12.82 -10.70 -9.51
CA ALA A 2 12.48 -9.63 -8.59
C ALA A 2 11.00 -9.28 -8.78
N ILE A 3 10.21 -9.49 -7.74
CA ILE A 3 8.76 -9.24 -7.71
C ILE A 3 8.52 -8.08 -6.77
N GLU A 4 7.84 -7.04 -7.24
CA GLU A 4 7.45 -5.89 -6.42
C GLU A 4 6.25 -6.26 -5.55
N VAL A 5 6.34 -6.10 -4.23
CA VAL A 5 5.23 -6.41 -3.31
C VAL A 5 4.77 -5.16 -2.56
N ARG A 6 3.52 -4.76 -2.78
CA ARG A 6 2.90 -3.58 -2.17
C ARG A 6 2.27 -3.93 -0.83
N ILE A 7 2.73 -3.25 0.22
CA ILE A 7 2.39 -3.53 1.61
C ILE A 7 1.37 -2.50 2.12
N PRO A 8 0.17 -2.94 2.52
CA PRO A 8 -0.85 -2.04 3.05
C PRO A 8 -0.41 -1.50 4.40
N THR A 9 -0.85 -0.29 4.75
CA THR A 9 -0.40 0.43 5.96
C THR A 9 -0.44 -0.42 7.22
N ILE A 10 -1.48 -1.24 7.41
CA ILE A 10 -1.65 -2.11 8.57
C ILE A 10 -0.58 -3.20 8.73
N LEU A 11 0.15 -3.54 7.66
CA LEU A 11 1.20 -4.55 7.66
C LEU A 11 2.61 -3.95 7.62
N ARG A 12 2.75 -2.61 7.52
CA ARG A 12 4.06 -1.98 7.38
C ARG A 12 4.93 -2.08 8.64
N SER A 13 4.36 -2.41 9.81
CA SER A 13 5.15 -2.71 11.00
C SER A 13 6.05 -3.94 10.84
N TYR A 14 5.71 -4.88 9.95
CA TYR A 14 6.53 -6.05 9.63
C TYR A 14 7.68 -5.72 8.67
N THR A 15 7.54 -4.65 7.89
CA THR A 15 8.50 -4.24 6.84
C THR A 15 9.28 -2.98 7.21
N GLY A 16 9.33 -2.62 8.49
CA GLY A 16 10.05 -1.42 8.95
C GLY A 16 9.48 -0.11 8.39
N GLY A 17 8.20 -0.08 8.04
CA GLY A 17 7.54 1.08 7.44
C GLY A 17 7.52 1.08 5.91
N ALA A 18 8.21 0.15 5.25
CA ALA A 18 8.30 0.12 3.80
C ALA A 18 6.93 -0.14 3.14
N LYS A 19 6.56 0.73 2.18
CA LYS A 19 5.34 0.60 1.38
C LYS A 19 5.44 -0.46 0.28
N VAL A 20 6.67 -0.75 -0.13
CA VAL A 20 7.04 -1.68 -1.19
C VAL A 20 8.26 -2.43 -0.70
N VAL A 21 8.25 -3.75 -0.88
CA VAL A 21 9.39 -4.62 -0.65
C VAL A 21 9.55 -5.51 -1.86
N GLU A 22 10.77 -6.00 -2.10
CA GLU A 22 11.02 -6.99 -3.15
C GLU A 22 11.02 -8.40 -2.55
N GLY A 23 10.58 -9.36 -3.35
CA GLY A 23 10.69 -10.78 -3.02
C GLY A 23 10.85 -11.67 -4.24
N THR A 24 11.04 -12.95 -3.98
CA THR A 24 11.32 -13.97 -4.99
C THR A 24 10.52 -15.24 -4.70
N GLY A 25 10.04 -15.93 -5.74
CA GLY A 25 9.34 -17.21 -5.61
C GLY A 25 8.60 -17.59 -6.89
N ASP A 26 8.55 -18.88 -7.21
CA ASP A 26 7.88 -19.40 -8.42
C ASP A 26 6.35 -19.38 -8.29
N THR A 27 5.86 -19.29 -7.06
CA THR A 27 4.44 -19.17 -6.70
C THR A 27 4.23 -18.07 -5.67
N LEU A 28 2.97 -17.66 -5.49
CA LEU A 28 2.61 -16.77 -4.38
C LEU A 28 3.01 -17.36 -3.01
N GLY A 29 2.83 -18.66 -2.80
CA GLY A 29 3.23 -19.33 -1.57
C GLY A 29 4.72 -19.17 -1.28
N ASP A 30 5.55 -19.39 -2.30
CA ASP A 30 7.02 -19.26 -2.20
C ASP A 30 7.43 -17.80 -1.93
N LEU A 31 6.81 -16.85 -2.64
CA LEU A 31 7.04 -15.42 -2.42
C LEU A 31 6.71 -15.02 -0.97
N LEU A 32 5.57 -15.47 -0.44
CA LEU A 32 5.18 -15.15 0.93
C LEU A 32 6.11 -15.81 1.96
N ALA A 33 6.68 -16.97 1.67
CA ALA A 33 7.68 -17.62 2.52
C ALA A 33 9.02 -16.86 2.51
N ASP A 34 9.48 -16.43 1.33
CA ASP A 34 10.68 -15.60 1.18
C ASP A 34 10.53 -14.27 1.95
N LEU A 35 9.41 -13.57 1.78
CA LEU A 35 9.14 -12.33 2.52
C LEU A 35 9.14 -12.55 4.04
N ASP A 36 8.54 -13.63 4.54
CA ASP A 36 8.49 -13.91 5.97
C ASP A 36 9.88 -14.18 6.57
N SER A 37 10.79 -14.78 5.79
CA SER A 37 12.18 -15.01 6.22
C SER A 37 12.94 -13.71 6.53
N ARG A 38 12.54 -12.60 5.89
CA ARG A 38 13.13 -11.26 6.05
C ARG A 38 12.24 -10.29 6.85
N HIS A 39 10.95 -10.60 6.97
CA HIS A 39 9.91 -9.81 7.61
C HIS A 39 9.06 -10.70 8.53
N ALA A 40 9.70 -11.22 9.58
CA ALA A 40 9.15 -12.27 10.45
C ALA A 40 7.72 -11.97 10.95
N GLY A 41 6.81 -12.91 10.70
CA GLY A 41 5.42 -12.86 11.15
C GLY A 41 4.46 -12.22 10.13
N LEU A 42 4.97 -11.71 9.00
CA LEU A 42 4.14 -11.17 7.92
C LEU A 42 3.23 -12.26 7.34
N ARG A 43 3.77 -13.45 7.05
CA ARG A 43 2.99 -14.54 6.43
C ARG A 43 1.85 -15.00 7.31
N GLY A 44 2.04 -15.03 8.63
CA GLY A 44 0.97 -15.36 9.59
C GLY A 44 -0.21 -14.38 9.60
N ARG A 45 -0.08 -13.20 8.98
CA ARG A 45 -1.19 -12.25 8.77
C ARG A 45 -1.93 -12.48 7.46
N LEU A 46 -1.34 -13.21 6.53
CA LEU A 46 -1.84 -13.41 5.17
C LEU A 46 -2.38 -14.82 4.96
N VAL A 47 -1.77 -15.80 5.62
CA VAL A 47 -2.03 -17.23 5.48
C VAL A 47 -2.49 -17.78 6.82
N THR A 48 -3.52 -18.61 6.80
CA THR A 48 -4.05 -19.34 7.96
C THR A 48 -3.16 -20.52 8.31
N GLU A 49 -3.29 -21.05 9.52
CA GLU A 49 -2.61 -22.29 9.95
C GLU A 49 -2.92 -23.50 9.05
N ALA A 50 -4.08 -23.50 8.38
CA ALA A 50 -4.47 -24.54 7.42
C ALA A 50 -3.78 -24.39 6.05
N GLY A 51 -2.89 -23.40 5.87
CA GLY A 51 -2.17 -23.18 4.63
C GLY A 51 -3.00 -22.50 3.53
N ALA A 52 -4.08 -21.80 3.87
CA ALA A 52 -4.91 -21.05 2.92
C ALA A 52 -4.84 -19.54 3.19
N LEU A 53 -5.04 -18.71 2.15
CA LEU A 53 -5.16 -17.25 2.33
C LEU A 53 -6.29 -16.89 3.30
N HIS A 54 -6.04 -15.90 4.16
CA HIS A 54 -7.05 -15.41 5.09
C HIS A 54 -8.21 -14.80 4.31
N ARG A 55 -9.47 -15.07 4.72
CA ARG A 55 -10.67 -14.53 4.05
C ARG A 55 -10.77 -13.00 4.03
N PHE A 56 -10.01 -12.34 4.90
CA PHE A 56 -9.97 -10.88 5.03
C PHE A 56 -8.74 -10.25 4.36
N VAL A 57 -8.06 -11.00 3.50
CA VAL A 57 -6.91 -10.54 2.72
C VAL A 57 -7.22 -10.82 1.27
N ASN A 58 -7.10 -9.80 0.43
CA ASN A 58 -7.12 -9.94 -1.02
C ASN A 58 -5.70 -9.75 -1.52
N VAL A 59 -5.27 -10.62 -2.42
CA VAL A 59 -3.95 -10.56 -3.05
C VAL A 59 -4.17 -10.53 -4.54
N TYR A 60 -3.43 -9.66 -5.22
CA TYR A 60 -3.51 -9.48 -6.66
C TYR A 60 -2.12 -9.65 -7.26
N VAL A 61 -2.03 -10.34 -8.39
CA VAL A 61 -0.84 -10.40 -9.25
C VAL A 61 -1.20 -9.62 -10.51
N ASN A 62 -0.49 -8.54 -10.80
CA ASN A 62 -0.75 -7.68 -11.96
C ASN A 62 -2.24 -7.30 -12.10
N ASP A 63 -2.84 -6.86 -10.99
CA ASP A 63 -4.25 -6.46 -10.86
C ASP A 63 -5.30 -7.58 -10.97
N GLU A 64 -4.90 -8.86 -11.08
CA GLU A 64 -5.79 -10.02 -11.07
C GLU A 64 -5.82 -10.72 -9.71
N ASP A 65 -7.02 -11.00 -9.17
CA ASP A 65 -7.16 -11.66 -7.85
C ASP A 65 -6.67 -13.10 -7.93
N VAL A 66 -5.71 -13.44 -7.08
CA VAL A 66 -5.05 -14.74 -7.09
C VAL A 66 -6.00 -15.91 -6.84
N ARG A 67 -7.18 -15.68 -6.25
CA ARG A 67 -8.18 -16.73 -6.06
C ARG A 67 -8.68 -17.32 -7.38
N PHE A 68 -8.59 -16.58 -8.48
CA PHE A 68 -8.89 -17.09 -9.83
C PHE A 68 -7.66 -17.68 -10.53
N LEU A 69 -6.47 -17.48 -9.96
CA LEU A 69 -5.18 -17.94 -10.49
C LEU A 69 -4.60 -19.16 -9.77
N GLY A 70 -5.33 -19.76 -8.82
CA GLY A 70 -4.85 -20.90 -8.01
C GLY A 70 -4.43 -20.54 -6.59
N ALA A 71 -4.80 -19.35 -6.12
CA ALA A 71 -4.51 -18.83 -4.78
C ALA A 71 -3.01 -18.83 -4.45
N LEU A 72 -2.55 -19.65 -3.51
CA LEU A 72 -1.13 -19.73 -3.16
C LEU A 72 -0.29 -20.38 -4.25
N ASP A 73 -0.89 -21.21 -5.11
CA ASP A 73 -0.20 -21.87 -6.21
C ASP A 73 -0.11 -20.98 -7.46
N ALA A 74 -0.67 -19.76 -7.42
CA ALA A 74 -0.61 -18.80 -8.51
C ALA A 74 0.84 -18.57 -8.93
N LYS A 75 1.14 -18.81 -10.21
CA LYS A 75 2.49 -18.71 -10.77
C LYS A 75 2.90 -17.26 -10.92
N LEU A 76 4.15 -16.99 -10.56
CA LEU A 76 4.76 -15.66 -10.67
C LEU A 76 5.90 -15.68 -11.67
N SER A 77 6.14 -14.54 -12.28
CA SER A 77 7.22 -14.27 -13.22
C SER A 77 8.08 -13.11 -12.75
N ASP A 78 9.28 -13.02 -13.32
CA ASP A 78 10.16 -11.87 -13.10
C ASP A 78 9.51 -10.56 -13.55
N GLY A 79 9.58 -9.55 -12.69
CA GLY A 79 8.96 -8.23 -12.94
C GLY A 79 7.48 -8.13 -12.58
N ASP A 80 6.85 -9.20 -12.07
CA ASP A 80 5.46 -9.13 -11.60
C ASP A 80 5.29 -8.16 -10.43
N SER A 81 4.08 -7.60 -10.31
CA SER A 81 3.66 -6.77 -9.18
C SER A 81 2.58 -7.48 -8.37
N VAL A 82 2.85 -7.70 -7.08
CA VAL A 82 1.92 -8.28 -6.12
C VAL A 82 1.38 -7.21 -5.19
N THR A 83 0.06 -7.09 -5.09
CA THR A 83 -0.60 -6.14 -4.17
C THR A 83 -1.37 -6.88 -3.10
N ILE A 84 -1.12 -6.55 -1.84
CA ILE A 84 -1.85 -7.08 -0.68
C ILE A 84 -2.81 -6.01 -0.18
N LEU A 85 -4.09 -6.33 -0.09
CA LEU A 85 -5.13 -5.45 0.45
C LEU A 85 -5.91 -6.13 1.58
N PRO A 86 -6.20 -5.43 2.68
CA PRO A 86 -7.23 -5.89 3.60
C PRO A 86 -8.59 -5.92 2.88
N ALA A 87 -9.38 -6.95 3.14
CA ALA A 87 -10.76 -6.99 2.67
C ALA A 87 -11.57 -5.94 3.44
N VAL A 88 -11.94 -4.86 2.75
CA VAL A 88 -12.83 -3.84 3.29
C VAL A 88 -14.21 -4.09 2.70
N ALA A 89 -15.22 -4.32 3.54
CA ALA A 89 -16.60 -4.25 3.08
C ALA A 89 -16.84 -2.81 2.60
N GLY A 90 -17.22 -2.64 1.33
CA GLY A 90 -17.47 -1.32 0.73
C GLY A 90 -18.58 -0.58 1.48
N GLY A 91 -18.21 0.31 2.39
CA GLY A 91 -19.09 1.32 2.96
C GLY A 91 -18.93 2.60 2.16
N ALA A 92 -20.05 3.23 1.76
CA ALA A 92 -20.15 4.42 0.91
C ALA A 92 -19.49 5.71 1.46
N PHE A 93 -18.59 5.62 2.43
CA PHE A 93 -17.82 6.74 2.99
C PHE A 93 -16.35 6.38 3.32
N GLY A 94 -15.81 5.27 2.78
CA GLY A 94 -14.52 4.71 3.20
C GLY A 94 -13.40 4.66 2.15
N PHE A 95 -13.58 5.21 0.94
CA PHE A 95 -12.53 5.32 -0.08
C PHE A 95 -12.41 6.75 -0.58
N ALA A 96 -11.84 7.63 0.24
CA ALA A 96 -11.12 8.80 -0.27
C ALA A 96 -9.62 8.49 -0.23
N ALA A 97 -9.18 7.53 -1.06
CA ALA A 97 -7.77 7.26 -1.26
C ALA A 97 -7.53 6.63 -2.64
N ALA A 98 -7.41 7.48 -3.68
CA ALA A 98 -6.40 7.41 -4.74
C ALA A 98 -6.76 8.31 -5.95
N ALA A 99 -6.88 9.63 -5.76
CA ALA A 99 -6.83 10.60 -6.86
C ALA A 99 -6.61 12.05 -6.36
N ALA A 100 -5.56 12.32 -5.57
CA ALA A 100 -5.15 13.70 -5.28
C ALA A 100 -3.71 13.79 -4.73
N ILE A 101 -2.71 13.48 -5.55
CA ILE A 101 -1.42 14.16 -5.45
C ILE A 101 -1.08 14.66 -6.86
N ALA A 102 -1.86 15.64 -7.30
CA ALA A 102 -1.48 16.58 -8.33
C ALA A 102 -1.65 17.95 -7.72
N GLN A 103 -0.63 18.43 -6.99
CA GLN A 103 -0.34 19.83 -6.66
C GLN A 103 0.63 19.87 -5.48
N HIS A 104 1.93 19.74 -5.77
CA HIS A 104 2.95 20.51 -5.07
C HIS A 104 3.96 20.97 -6.12
N GLY A 105 3.72 22.17 -6.63
CA GLY A 105 4.62 22.90 -7.51
C GLY A 105 4.38 24.39 -7.34
N ALA A 106 5.37 25.05 -6.73
CA ALA A 106 5.57 26.50 -6.61
C ALA A 106 4.62 27.28 -5.66
N ALA A 107 5.04 28.30 -4.93
CA ALA A 107 6.35 28.75 -4.47
C ALA A 107 6.06 29.90 -3.48
N THR A 108 6.89 29.98 -2.45
CA THR A 108 7.04 31.09 -1.50
C THR A 108 7.07 32.46 -2.18
N ALA A 109 6.26 33.41 -1.70
CA ALA A 109 6.52 34.84 -1.82
C ALA A 109 6.01 35.58 -0.58
N ILE A 110 6.83 35.55 0.46
CA ILE A 110 6.82 36.52 1.55
C ILE A 110 7.45 37.81 1.03
N ALA A 111 6.66 38.88 0.91
CA ALA A 111 7.18 40.23 0.74
C ALA A 111 6.41 41.20 1.64
N SER A 112 7.15 41.68 2.63
CA SER A 112 6.82 42.68 3.63
C SER A 112 6.70 44.10 3.06
N HIS A 113 5.68 44.85 3.45
CA HIS A 113 5.78 46.29 3.78
C HIS A 113 4.51 46.72 4.55
N ALA A 114 4.53 46.74 5.88
CA ALA A 114 4.95 47.88 6.69
C ALA A 114 4.09 49.15 6.45
N GLY A 115 3.12 49.38 7.34
CA GLY A 115 2.81 50.69 7.90
C GLY A 115 1.89 51.62 7.10
N ARG A 116 0.68 51.87 7.62
CA ARG A 116 0.25 53.18 8.15
C ARG A 116 -1.21 53.13 8.66
N ARG A 117 -1.34 53.34 9.99
CA ARG A 117 -2.30 54.18 10.75
C ARG A 117 -3.76 54.21 10.26
N ALA A 118 -4.71 53.67 11.02
CA ALA A 118 -5.37 54.27 12.19
C ALA A 118 -6.21 55.53 11.89
N ALA A 119 -7.53 55.36 12.03
CA ALA A 119 -8.56 56.27 12.58
C ALA A 119 -8.67 57.74 12.10
N GLY A 120 -9.88 58.14 11.69
CA GLY A 120 -10.34 59.54 11.85
C GLY A 120 -11.50 60.02 10.96
N VAL A 121 -12.67 60.21 11.61
CA VAL A 121 -13.57 61.39 11.52
C VAL A 121 -14.53 61.57 10.31
N ALA A 122 -15.82 61.44 10.66
CA ALA A 122 -17.01 62.26 10.32
C ALA A 122 -17.29 62.72 8.87
N ARG A 123 -18.50 62.39 8.42
CA ARG A 123 -19.57 63.37 8.16
C ARG A 123 -20.93 62.72 8.27
#